data_AF-A0AAQ6IDQ4-F1
#
_entry.id   AF-A0AAQ6IDQ4-F1
#
_cell.length_a   1.000
_cell.length_b   1.000
_cell.length_c   1.000
_cell.angle_alpha   90.00
_cell.angle_beta   90.00
_cell.angle_gamma   90.00
#
_symmetry.space_group_name_H-M   'P 1'
#
loop_
_entity.id
_entity.type
_entity.pdbx_description
1 polymer ?
#
loop_
_entity_poly.entity_id
_entity_poly.type
_entity_poly.pdbx_seq_one_letter_code
_entity_poly.pdbx_strand_id
1 'polypeptide(L)'
;MKIHICFFFEQASNCNLKYFQLWLLVLVSTGMGTFSSSESAAPIQIHGEIGGNVTFPCSVDNQRTVRLFYFQRGSTFVNGYHAFKDMPHDTKPWENTEVNRSENMVHMYRLNTSHSGDYQCHIQYSDTKNTVTIDIRLSVTANYSKPTVITSCEDGGLSCLVTCASHGGYPQTKMKFDVNVNRNSSSRMWRVLNNSEVPDPANKMFNSSSTAQFNCSNGELKFLSCSVGEIISDTFSVCNHVHNTVTPYSPYVIVAVVVCLMVGVLIVMGVWLRHKYKKRQTGAVEGRVNTCTEEVTFLNELTRKETS
;
A
#
# COMPACT_ATOMS: atom_id res chain seq x y z
N MET A 1 -9.94 -35.95 15.36
CA MET A 1 -10.12 -36.07 13.90
C MET A 1 -8.97 -36.93 13.37
N LYS A 2 -9.19 -38.25 13.30
CA LYS A 2 -8.22 -39.25 12.85
C LYS A 2 -8.56 -39.59 11.40
N ILE A 3 -7.62 -39.36 10.48
CA ILE A 3 -7.77 -39.70 9.07
C ILE A 3 -7.31 -41.16 8.90
N HIS A 4 -8.27 -42.05 8.64
CA HIS A 4 -8.01 -43.41 8.19
C HIS A 4 -7.86 -43.38 6.67
N ILE A 5 -6.68 -43.79 6.18
CA ILE A 5 -6.46 -44.04 4.75
C ILE A 5 -6.63 -45.54 4.54
N CYS A 6 -7.65 -45.91 3.75
CA CYS A 6 -7.89 -47.27 3.27
C CYS A 6 -6.86 -47.62 2.18
N PHE A 7 -6.22 -48.78 2.30
CA PHE A 7 -5.64 -49.47 1.17
C PHE A 7 -6.38 -50.80 0.97
N PHE A 8 -6.95 -50.93 -0.24
CA PHE A 8 -7.50 -52.15 -0.81
C PHE A 8 -6.40 -53.20 -0.94
N PHE A 9 -6.67 -54.43 -0.50
CA PHE A 9 -5.96 -55.62 -0.99
C PHE A 9 -7.00 -56.68 -1.35
N GLU A 10 -7.10 -56.94 -2.65
CA GLU A 10 -7.95 -57.94 -3.27
C GLU A 10 -7.29 -59.32 -3.07
N GLN A 11 -7.97 -60.23 -2.39
CA GLN A 11 -7.55 -61.63 -2.24
C GLN A 11 -8.25 -62.48 -3.29
N ALA A 12 -7.47 -63.23 -4.06
CA ALA A 12 -7.96 -64.39 -4.81
C ALA A 12 -7.05 -65.60 -4.56
N SER A 13 -7.61 -66.56 -3.83
CA SER A 13 -7.62 -68.00 -4.13
C SER A 13 -6.36 -68.86 -3.90
N ASN A 14 -6.44 -69.62 -2.79
CA ASN A 14 -5.97 -70.99 -2.54
C ASN A 14 -5.58 -71.84 -3.77
N CYS A 15 -4.49 -72.61 -3.72
CA CYS A 15 -4.43 -73.96 -3.11
C CYS A 15 -3.20 -74.78 -3.58
N ASN A 16 -2.41 -75.24 -2.61
CA ASN A 16 -1.77 -76.57 -2.49
C ASN A 16 -0.69 -77.09 -3.49
N LEU A 17 0.52 -77.23 -2.92
CA LEU A 17 1.16 -78.51 -2.51
C LEU A 17 2.31 -79.08 -3.37
N LYS A 18 3.49 -79.06 -2.72
CA LYS A 18 4.67 -79.97 -2.85
C LYS A 18 5.50 -79.89 -4.14
N TYR A 19 6.71 -79.34 -4.01
CA TYR A 19 7.98 -79.97 -4.42
C TYR A 19 9.14 -79.12 -3.84
N PHE A 20 9.89 -79.65 -2.86
CA PHE A 20 11.29 -80.09 -3.04
C PHE A 20 12.29 -78.92 -2.98
N GLN A 21 12.74 -78.56 -1.78
CA GLN A 21 14.06 -78.88 -1.21
C GLN A 21 15.18 -77.88 -1.56
N LEU A 22 15.77 -77.38 -0.47
CA LEU A 22 17.21 -77.14 -0.25
C LEU A 22 17.81 -75.73 -0.51
N TRP A 23 18.48 -75.23 0.55
CA TRP A 23 19.50 -74.18 0.67
C TRP A 23 19.08 -72.70 0.53
N LEU A 24 19.01 -71.98 1.67
CA LEU A 24 20.11 -71.13 2.18
C LEU A 24 19.67 -70.34 3.42
N LEU A 25 20.37 -70.57 4.54
CA LEU A 25 20.34 -69.72 5.72
C LEU A 25 21.01 -68.38 5.38
N VAL A 26 20.24 -67.31 5.24
CA VAL A 26 20.76 -65.94 5.28
C VAL A 26 20.31 -65.31 6.60
N LEU A 27 21.24 -65.23 7.55
CA LEU A 27 21.14 -64.41 8.75
C LEU A 27 21.05 -62.94 8.32
N VAL A 28 19.85 -62.40 8.20
CA VAL A 28 19.65 -60.95 8.13
C VAL A 28 19.63 -60.44 9.57
N SER A 29 20.81 -60.07 10.06
CA SER A 29 20.91 -59.23 11.25
C SER A 29 20.44 -57.82 10.88
N THR A 30 19.12 -57.59 10.92
CA THR A 30 18.60 -56.22 10.98
C THR A 30 19.02 -55.64 12.32
N GLY A 31 20.11 -54.88 12.30
CA GLY A 31 20.42 -53.93 13.35
C GLY A 31 19.24 -52.98 13.45
N MET A 32 18.40 -53.19 14.46
CA MET A 32 17.37 -52.25 14.87
C MET A 32 18.13 -51.07 15.48
N GLY A 33 18.60 -50.18 14.60
CA GLY A 33 19.08 -48.86 14.99
C GLY A 33 17.91 -48.19 15.68
N THR A 34 17.94 -48.17 17.01
CA THR A 34 17.13 -47.25 17.79
C THR A 34 17.57 -45.87 17.36
N PHE A 35 16.86 -45.27 16.42
CA PHE A 35 16.88 -43.85 16.21
C PHE A 35 16.32 -43.25 17.50
N SER A 36 17.21 -42.98 18.47
CA SER A 36 16.92 -42.04 19.54
C SER A 36 16.73 -40.70 18.86
N SER A 37 15.48 -40.41 18.51
CA SER A 37 15.04 -39.03 18.30
C SER A 37 15.28 -38.31 19.61
N SER A 38 16.38 -37.57 19.71
CA SER A 38 16.54 -36.55 20.74
C SER A 38 15.38 -35.59 20.54
N GLU A 39 14.43 -35.63 21.46
CA GLU A 39 13.30 -34.71 21.51
C GLU A 39 13.86 -33.31 21.79
N SER A 40 14.24 -32.62 20.72
CA SER A 40 14.75 -31.26 20.78
C SER A 40 13.56 -30.38 21.16
N ALA A 41 13.56 -29.87 22.39
CA ALA A 41 12.63 -28.84 22.80
C ALA A 41 12.72 -27.65 21.83
N ALA A 42 11.60 -27.01 21.54
CA ALA A 42 11.58 -25.83 20.68
C ALA A 42 12.38 -24.68 21.34
N PRO A 43 13.19 -23.92 20.58
CA PRO A 43 13.99 -22.84 21.13
C PRO A 43 13.10 -21.71 21.66
N ILE A 44 13.52 -21.11 22.77
CA ILE A 44 12.87 -19.94 23.37
C ILE A 44 12.95 -18.77 22.38
N GLN A 45 11.83 -18.12 22.09
CA GLN A 45 11.80 -16.97 21.17
C GLN A 45 11.91 -15.66 21.94
N ILE A 46 12.86 -14.81 21.55
CA ILE A 46 13.03 -13.46 22.08
C ILE A 46 12.99 -12.47 20.93
N HIS A 47 12.26 -11.38 21.13
CA HIS A 47 12.19 -10.27 20.19
C HIS A 47 12.88 -9.05 20.79
N GLY A 48 13.70 -8.39 19.98
CA GLY A 48 14.34 -7.12 20.33
C GLY A 48 14.27 -6.14 19.18
N GLU A 49 14.38 -4.85 19.50
CA GLU A 49 14.42 -3.80 18.49
C GLU A 49 15.86 -3.30 18.29
N ILE A 50 16.19 -2.85 17.08
CA ILE A 50 17.49 -2.21 16.79
C ILE A 50 17.71 -1.04 17.75
N GLY A 51 18.90 -0.95 18.34
CA GLY A 51 19.27 0.02 19.36
C GLY A 51 18.75 -0.30 20.77
N GLY A 52 17.79 -1.21 20.89
CA GLY A 52 17.20 -1.65 22.15
C GLY A 52 18.06 -2.67 22.91
N ASN A 53 17.48 -3.21 23.97
CA ASN A 53 18.11 -4.15 24.90
C ASN A 53 17.24 -5.39 25.08
N VAL A 54 17.86 -6.54 25.36
CA VAL A 54 17.16 -7.80 25.64
C VAL A 54 17.83 -8.53 26.79
N THR A 55 17.04 -9.37 27.46
CA THR A 55 17.51 -10.27 28.52
C THR A 55 17.23 -11.70 28.10
N PHE A 56 18.26 -12.52 28.06
CA PHE A 56 18.17 -13.95 27.77
C PHE A 56 17.89 -14.72 29.07
N PRO A 57 16.73 -15.39 29.18
CA PRO A 57 16.41 -16.21 30.33
C PRO A 57 17.11 -17.56 30.17
N CYS A 58 18.22 -17.76 30.87
CA CYS A 58 18.85 -19.07 30.98
C CYS A 58 18.38 -19.73 32.27
N SER A 59 17.27 -20.44 32.21
CA SER A 59 16.66 -21.07 33.39
C SER A 59 17.64 -22.01 34.09
N VAL A 60 17.89 -21.76 35.38
CA VAL A 60 18.70 -22.64 36.22
C VAL A 60 17.82 -23.35 37.25
N ASP A 61 18.21 -24.57 37.61
CA ASP A 61 17.72 -25.22 38.83
C ASP A 61 18.28 -24.49 40.06
N ASN A 62 17.41 -23.72 40.73
CA ASN A 62 17.76 -22.94 41.92
C ASN A 62 18.16 -23.81 43.13
N GLN A 63 17.93 -25.12 43.10
CA GLN A 63 18.39 -26.03 44.14
C GLN A 63 19.85 -26.46 43.97
N ARG A 64 20.45 -26.17 42.81
CA ARG A 64 21.81 -26.57 42.48
C ARG A 64 22.73 -25.37 42.33
N THR A 65 23.95 -25.52 42.80
CA THR A 65 25.00 -24.51 42.59
C THR A 65 25.54 -24.61 41.17
N VAL A 66 25.43 -23.52 40.40
CA VAL A 66 26.05 -23.40 39.09
C VAL A 66 27.57 -23.31 39.26
N ARG A 67 28.30 -24.20 38.59
CA ARG A 67 29.76 -24.23 38.55
C ARG A 67 30.31 -23.43 37.37
N LEU A 68 29.71 -23.61 36.20
CA LEU A 68 30.10 -22.96 34.96
C LEU A 68 28.83 -22.56 34.20
N PHE A 69 28.81 -21.33 33.75
CA PHE A 69 27.77 -20.76 32.90
C PHE A 69 28.43 -20.07 31.72
N TYR A 70 28.00 -20.39 30.50
CA TYR A 70 28.38 -19.59 29.35
C TYR A 70 27.27 -19.53 28.31
N PHE A 71 27.22 -18.38 27.65
CA PHE A 71 26.30 -18.06 26.59
C PHE A 71 27.08 -17.96 25.28
N GLN A 72 26.59 -18.63 24.25
CA GLN A 72 27.27 -18.72 22.97
C GLN A 72 26.33 -18.51 21.79
N ARG A 73 26.92 -18.13 20.66
CA ARG A 73 26.26 -18.06 19.35
C ARG A 73 27.05 -18.91 18.36
N GLY A 74 26.47 -20.02 17.91
CA GLY A 74 27.24 -21.06 17.21
C GLY A 74 28.42 -21.51 18.09
N SER A 75 29.64 -21.40 17.57
CA SER A 75 30.87 -21.69 18.32
C SER A 75 31.51 -20.46 18.99
N THR A 76 30.87 -19.29 18.91
CA THR A 76 31.44 -18.04 19.44
C THR A 76 30.97 -17.82 20.87
N PHE A 77 31.91 -17.71 21.81
CA PHE A 77 31.64 -17.29 23.17
C PHE A 77 31.12 -15.85 23.18
N VAL A 78 29.98 -15.62 23.84
CA VAL A 78 29.36 -14.30 23.99
C VAL A 78 29.69 -13.74 25.37
N ASN A 79 29.33 -14.46 26.43
CA ASN A 79 29.64 -14.08 27.81
C ASN A 79 29.47 -15.28 28.75
N GLY A 80 29.99 -15.21 29.98
CA GLY A 80 29.90 -16.31 30.93
C GLY A 80 30.77 -16.12 32.16
N TYR A 81 30.71 -17.09 33.06
CA TYR A 81 31.54 -17.13 34.25
C TYR A 81 31.76 -18.58 34.72
N HIS A 82 32.85 -18.78 35.45
CA HIS A 82 33.07 -19.97 36.25
C HIS A 82 33.10 -19.57 37.73
N ALA A 83 32.44 -20.33 38.61
CA ALA A 83 32.23 -19.94 40.01
C ALA A 83 33.53 -19.90 40.84
N PHE A 84 34.50 -20.75 40.50
CA PHE A 84 35.71 -20.96 41.29
C PHE A 84 37.02 -20.64 40.57
N LYS A 85 36.97 -20.22 39.31
CA LYS A 85 38.14 -20.04 38.46
C LYS A 85 37.90 -18.85 37.56
N ASP A 86 38.97 -18.16 37.19
CA ASP A 86 38.90 -17.19 36.13
C ASP A 86 38.63 -17.89 34.80
N MET A 87 37.88 -17.20 33.95
CA MET A 87 37.67 -17.65 32.58
C MET A 87 39.00 -17.59 31.82
N PRO A 88 39.25 -18.50 30.86
CA PRO A 88 40.46 -18.48 30.04
C PRO A 88 40.68 -17.09 29.38
N HIS A 89 41.93 -16.64 29.31
CA HIS A 89 42.27 -15.28 28.86
C HIS A 89 41.85 -15.00 27.39
N ASP A 90 41.71 -16.04 26.58
CA ASP A 90 41.23 -16.01 25.20
C ASP A 90 39.70 -15.84 25.09
N THR A 91 38.95 -16.07 26.17
CA THR A 91 37.49 -15.86 26.22
C THR A 91 37.14 -14.41 26.58
N LYS A 92 37.22 -13.50 25.60
CA LYS A 92 36.78 -12.10 25.77
C LYS A 92 35.25 -11.99 25.61
N PRO A 93 34.51 -11.50 26.63
CA PRO A 93 33.08 -11.24 26.49
C PRO A 93 32.78 -10.17 25.42
N TRP A 94 31.59 -10.26 24.82
CA TRP A 94 31.09 -9.21 23.93
C TRP A 94 30.85 -7.93 24.72
N GLU A 95 31.35 -6.80 24.21
CA GLU A 95 31.34 -5.50 24.91
C GLU A 95 29.94 -4.97 25.23
N ASN A 96 28.92 -5.44 24.51
CA ASN A 96 27.53 -5.06 24.72
C ASN A 96 26.74 -6.09 25.53
N THR A 97 27.40 -6.95 26.31
CA THR A 97 26.75 -7.98 27.12
C THR A 97 27.22 -8.00 28.56
N GLU A 98 26.32 -8.37 29.46
CA GLU A 98 26.58 -8.54 30.89
C GLU A 98 25.85 -9.78 31.41
N VAL A 99 26.46 -10.50 32.37
CA VAL A 99 25.83 -11.65 33.03
C VAL A 99 25.42 -11.28 34.44
N ASN A 100 24.12 -11.37 34.72
CA ASN A 100 23.60 -11.33 36.08
C ASN A 100 23.77 -12.72 36.70
N ARG A 101 24.76 -12.85 37.61
CA ARG A 101 25.09 -14.12 38.26
C ARG A 101 24.04 -14.60 39.25
N SER A 102 23.28 -13.67 39.86
CA SER A 102 22.25 -14.01 40.85
C SER A 102 21.04 -14.66 40.19
N GLU A 103 20.67 -14.15 39.02
CA GLU A 103 19.48 -14.61 38.28
C GLU A 103 19.83 -15.53 37.11
N ASN A 104 21.13 -15.72 36.84
CA ASN A 104 21.67 -16.46 35.68
C ASN A 104 21.06 -16.01 34.36
N MET A 105 20.98 -14.70 34.18
CA MET A 105 20.50 -14.08 32.94
C MET A 105 21.62 -13.35 32.22
N VAL A 106 21.52 -13.28 30.89
CA VAL A 106 22.43 -12.46 30.08
C VAL A 106 21.67 -11.24 29.59
N HIS A 107 22.17 -10.06 29.89
CA HIS A 107 21.69 -8.81 29.32
C HIS A 107 22.53 -8.46 28.10
N MET A 108 21.88 -8.09 27.01
CA MET A 108 22.53 -7.58 25.81
C MET A 108 21.94 -6.22 25.44
N TYR A 109 22.81 -5.26 25.20
CA TYR A 109 22.44 -3.86 24.98
C TYR A 109 22.74 -3.43 23.54
N ARG A 110 22.10 -2.34 23.10
CA ARG A 110 22.36 -1.68 21.82
C ARG A 110 22.36 -2.67 20.65
N LEU A 111 21.23 -3.36 20.47
CA LEU A 111 21.08 -4.37 19.45
C LEU A 111 21.31 -3.84 18.04
N ASN A 112 21.84 -4.68 17.15
CA ASN A 112 21.94 -4.39 15.72
C ASN A 112 21.47 -5.63 14.93
N THR A 113 21.33 -5.47 13.61
CA THR A 113 20.85 -6.53 12.72
C THR A 113 21.71 -7.80 12.74
N SER A 114 23.00 -7.68 13.08
CA SER A 114 23.92 -8.82 13.14
C SER A 114 23.72 -9.67 14.39
N HIS A 115 23.05 -9.17 15.43
CA HIS A 115 22.78 -9.95 16.65
C HIS A 115 21.61 -10.93 16.48
N SER A 116 20.77 -10.83 15.45
CA SER A 116 19.73 -11.83 15.19
C SER A 116 20.35 -13.22 14.98
N GLY A 117 19.75 -14.26 15.56
CA GLY A 117 20.18 -15.64 15.34
C GLY A 117 19.89 -16.57 16.51
N ASP A 118 20.44 -17.77 16.41
CA ASP A 118 20.30 -18.81 17.41
C ASP A 118 21.48 -18.79 18.39
N TYR A 119 21.15 -18.87 19.66
CA TYR A 119 22.03 -18.77 20.81
C TYR A 119 21.80 -19.97 21.74
N GLN A 120 22.79 -20.25 22.58
CA GLN A 120 22.72 -21.33 23.54
C GLN A 120 23.27 -20.89 24.89
N CYS A 121 22.51 -21.15 25.95
CA CYS A 121 23.04 -21.14 27.30
C CYS A 121 23.56 -22.54 27.65
N HIS A 122 24.75 -22.61 28.23
CA HIS A 122 25.35 -23.84 28.73
C HIS A 122 25.59 -23.72 30.21
N ILE A 123 24.99 -24.62 30.98
CA ILE A 123 24.98 -24.60 32.44
C ILE A 123 25.54 -25.94 32.92
N GLN A 124 26.61 -25.89 33.70
CA GLN A 124 27.13 -27.05 34.42
C GLN A 124 27.00 -26.78 35.92
N TYR A 125 26.37 -27.73 36.62
CA TYR A 125 26.21 -27.66 38.08
C TYR A 125 27.39 -28.31 38.80
N SER A 126 27.58 -27.99 40.08
CA SER A 126 28.69 -28.54 40.88
C SER A 126 28.55 -30.04 41.19
N ASP A 127 27.33 -30.55 41.24
CA ASP A 127 26.97 -31.94 41.58
C ASP A 127 27.10 -32.91 40.40
N THR A 128 27.24 -32.41 39.18
CA THR A 128 27.34 -33.23 37.97
C THR A 128 28.38 -32.69 36.99
N LYS A 129 28.88 -33.56 36.11
CA LYS A 129 29.72 -33.13 34.99
C LYS A 129 28.89 -32.81 33.74
N ASN A 130 27.61 -33.16 33.72
CA ASN A 130 26.74 -32.93 32.58
C ASN A 130 26.47 -31.43 32.41
N THR A 131 26.44 -30.99 31.16
CA THR A 131 26.05 -29.64 30.77
C THR A 131 24.62 -29.67 30.28
N VAL A 132 23.80 -28.78 30.85
CA VAL A 132 22.46 -28.49 30.36
C VAL A 132 22.58 -27.40 29.30
N THR A 133 21.93 -27.59 28.16
CA THR A 133 21.89 -26.62 27.07
C THR A 133 20.46 -26.11 26.90
N ILE A 134 20.32 -24.79 26.76
CA ILE A 134 19.04 -24.12 26.48
C ILE A 134 19.20 -23.35 25.18
N ASP A 135 18.40 -23.72 24.17
CA ASP A 135 18.39 -23.06 22.86
C ASP A 135 17.45 -21.84 22.89
N ILE A 136 17.96 -20.72 22.38
CA ILE A 136 17.24 -19.44 22.34
C ILE A 136 17.42 -18.81 20.96
N ARG A 137 16.36 -18.29 20.38
CA ARG A 137 16.38 -17.55 19.11
C ARG A 137 16.05 -16.08 19.35
N LEU A 138 16.99 -15.19 19.00
CA LEU A 138 16.77 -13.75 18.99
C LEU A 138 16.37 -13.28 17.59
N SER A 139 15.23 -12.62 17.49
CA SER A 139 14.82 -11.85 16.31
C SER A 139 14.92 -10.36 16.60
N VAL A 140 15.86 -9.69 15.93
CA VAL A 140 15.98 -8.22 15.96
C VAL A 140 15.20 -7.62 14.80
N THR A 141 14.28 -6.71 15.11
CA THR A 141 13.43 -6.01 14.14
C THR A 141 13.55 -4.49 14.27
N ALA A 142 13.04 -3.76 13.28
CA ALA A 142 12.77 -2.33 13.38
C ALA A 142 11.49 -2.02 12.63
N ASN A 143 10.62 -1.24 13.26
CA ASN A 143 9.36 -0.85 12.64
C ASN A 143 9.61 0.20 11.56
N TYR A 144 9.01 -0.04 10.40
CA TYR A 144 8.92 0.93 9.33
C TYR A 144 8.17 2.19 9.78
N SER A 145 8.59 3.37 9.31
CA SER A 145 7.81 4.60 9.49
C SER A 145 6.43 4.46 8.84
N LYS A 146 5.44 5.22 9.32
CA LYS A 146 4.14 5.29 8.63
C LYS A 146 4.35 5.67 7.15
N PRO A 147 3.80 4.91 6.18
CA PRO A 147 4.00 5.23 4.78
C PRO A 147 3.47 6.62 4.42
N THR A 148 4.29 7.40 3.73
CA THR A 148 3.91 8.69 3.15
C THR A 148 3.45 8.48 1.72
N VAL A 149 2.36 9.14 1.35
CA VAL A 149 1.73 9.03 0.03
C VAL A 149 1.89 10.33 -0.73
N ILE A 150 2.40 10.24 -1.96
CA ILE A 150 2.55 11.36 -2.88
C ILE A 150 1.80 11.03 -4.17
N THR A 151 0.87 11.88 -4.57
CA THR A 151 0.08 11.72 -5.79
C THR A 151 0.44 12.82 -6.79
N SER A 152 0.70 12.44 -8.03
CA SER A 152 0.95 13.34 -9.15
C SER A 152 0.10 12.89 -10.34
N CYS A 153 -0.69 13.78 -10.93
CA CYS A 153 -1.55 13.46 -12.07
C CYS A 153 -1.12 14.25 -13.30
N GLU A 154 -1.20 13.63 -14.47
CA GLU A 154 -0.98 14.29 -15.76
C GLU A 154 -2.06 15.34 -16.03
N ASP A 155 -1.74 16.34 -16.87
CA ASP A 155 -2.68 17.36 -17.31
C ASP A 155 -3.91 16.69 -17.96
N GLY A 156 -5.10 17.03 -17.46
CA GLY A 156 -6.36 16.38 -17.85
C GLY A 156 -6.82 15.25 -16.91
N GLY A 157 -6.00 14.84 -15.94
CA GLY A 157 -6.41 13.97 -14.83
C GLY A 157 -6.78 12.54 -15.23
N LEU A 158 -6.36 12.07 -16.41
CA LEU A 158 -6.67 10.73 -16.95
C LEU A 158 -5.72 9.64 -16.42
N SER A 159 -4.51 10.03 -15.99
CA SER A 159 -3.46 9.16 -15.47
C SER A 159 -2.85 9.80 -14.23
N CYS A 160 -2.78 9.06 -13.13
CA CYS A 160 -2.16 9.50 -11.89
C CYS A 160 -1.11 8.50 -11.41
N LEU A 161 0.04 9.01 -11.00
CA LEU A 161 1.10 8.29 -10.32
C LEU A 161 0.99 8.51 -8.82
N VAL A 162 0.91 7.42 -8.06
CA VAL A 162 0.92 7.43 -6.61
C VAL A 162 2.17 6.72 -6.15
N THR A 163 2.99 7.42 -5.36
CA THR A 163 4.18 6.86 -4.73
C THR A 163 3.94 6.74 -3.24
N CYS A 164 4.13 5.54 -2.72
CA CYS A 164 4.21 5.29 -1.28
C CYS A 164 5.66 5.06 -0.88
N ALA A 165 6.09 5.66 0.22
CA ALA A 165 7.43 5.49 0.76
C ALA A 165 7.40 5.36 2.29
N SER A 166 8.23 4.47 2.81
CA SER A 166 8.43 4.25 4.24
C SER A 166 9.90 3.95 4.52
N HIS A 167 10.38 4.30 5.70
CA HIS A 167 11.80 4.33 6.03
C HIS A 167 12.14 3.56 7.31
N GLY A 168 13.39 3.12 7.40
CA GLY A 168 13.99 2.63 8.65
C GLY A 168 13.47 1.29 9.18
N GLY A 169 12.93 0.43 8.32
CA GLY A 169 12.40 -0.87 8.76
C GLY A 169 13.36 -2.04 8.61
N TYR A 170 13.19 -3.07 9.42
CA TYR A 170 13.93 -4.33 9.32
C TYR A 170 13.07 -5.50 9.84
N PRO A 171 12.99 -6.64 9.14
CA PRO A 171 13.72 -7.02 7.93
C PRO A 171 13.19 -6.37 6.65
N GLN A 172 13.88 -6.58 5.53
CA GLN A 172 13.49 -6.08 4.21
C GLN A 172 12.05 -6.50 3.86
N THR A 173 11.16 -5.52 3.72
CA THR A 173 9.74 -5.73 3.43
C THR A 173 9.27 -4.85 2.28
N LYS A 174 8.51 -5.45 1.36
CA LYS A 174 8.00 -4.76 0.17
C LYS A 174 6.77 -3.92 0.49
N MET A 175 6.70 -2.73 -0.11
CA MET A 175 5.51 -1.89 -0.10
C MET A 175 4.41 -2.52 -0.97
N LYS A 176 3.18 -2.53 -0.47
CA LYS A 176 1.98 -3.05 -1.14
C LYS A 176 0.91 -1.97 -1.20
N PHE A 177 0.16 -1.94 -2.29
CA PHE A 177 -1.05 -1.14 -2.39
C PHE A 177 -2.25 -2.02 -2.04
N ASP A 178 -3.12 -1.50 -1.17
CA ASP A 178 -4.44 -2.06 -0.93
C ASP A 178 -5.47 -1.25 -1.71
N VAL A 179 -5.94 -1.85 -2.80
CA VAL A 179 -6.86 -1.24 -3.76
C VAL A 179 -8.11 -2.11 -3.80
N ASN A 180 -9.15 -1.67 -3.11
CA ASN A 180 -10.42 -2.39 -3.07
C ASN A 180 -11.21 -2.14 -4.37
N VAL A 181 -10.93 -2.96 -5.38
CA VAL A 181 -11.60 -2.91 -6.69
C VAL A 181 -12.23 -4.26 -6.98
N ASN A 182 -13.47 -4.25 -7.49
CA ASN A 182 -14.20 -5.45 -7.88
C ASN A 182 -13.35 -6.32 -8.85
N ARG A 183 -13.24 -7.63 -8.56
CA ARG A 183 -12.21 -8.55 -9.10
C ARG A 183 -12.16 -8.68 -10.63
N ASN A 184 -13.19 -8.24 -11.35
CA ASN A 184 -13.28 -8.37 -12.80
C ASN A 184 -12.56 -7.25 -13.58
N SER A 185 -12.13 -6.15 -12.93
CA SER A 185 -11.53 -4.97 -13.60
C SER A 185 -10.22 -4.47 -13.00
N SER A 186 -9.66 -5.16 -12.01
CA SER A 186 -8.54 -4.65 -11.17
C SER A 186 -7.25 -4.36 -11.96
N SER A 187 -6.87 -5.21 -12.91
CA SER A 187 -5.63 -5.03 -13.69
C SER A 187 -5.67 -3.93 -14.75
N ARG A 188 -6.87 -3.42 -15.08
CA ARG A 188 -7.04 -2.35 -16.09
C ARG A 188 -7.02 -0.95 -15.48
N MET A 189 -7.35 -0.83 -14.19
CA MET A 189 -7.49 0.47 -13.52
C MET A 189 -6.23 0.92 -12.79
N TRP A 190 -5.32 0.00 -12.45
CA TRP A 190 -4.05 0.36 -11.87
C TRP A 190 -2.97 -0.70 -12.11
N ARG A 191 -1.71 -0.29 -11.97
CA ARG A 191 -0.55 -1.21 -12.00
C ARG A 191 0.62 -0.63 -11.21
N VAL A 192 1.42 -1.50 -10.61
CA VAL A 192 2.71 -1.09 -10.00
C VAL A 192 3.72 -0.87 -11.12
N LEU A 193 4.39 0.29 -11.12
CA LEU A 193 5.46 0.63 -12.06
C LEU A 193 6.83 0.30 -11.48
N ASN A 194 7.06 0.66 -10.22
CA ASN A 194 8.31 0.40 -9.53
C ASN A 194 8.04 -0.10 -8.11
N ASN A 195 8.98 -0.88 -7.58
CA ASN A 195 9.04 -1.22 -6.17
C ASN A 195 10.51 -1.36 -5.81
N SER A 196 10.92 -0.77 -4.70
CA SER A 196 12.31 -0.67 -4.31
C SER A 196 12.44 -0.83 -2.80
N GLU A 197 13.42 -1.64 -2.40
CA GLU A 197 13.87 -1.73 -1.01
C GLU A 197 15.35 -1.40 -0.98
N VAL A 198 15.67 -0.22 -0.45
CA VAL A 198 17.03 0.30 -0.43
C VAL A 198 17.58 0.20 0.99
N PRO A 199 18.70 -0.51 1.21
CA PRO A 199 19.35 -0.54 2.51
C PRO A 199 20.01 0.82 2.82
N ASP A 200 19.82 1.30 4.05
CA ASP A 200 20.53 2.44 4.60
C ASP A 200 21.93 2.00 5.06
N PRO A 201 23.02 2.56 4.49
CA PRO A 201 24.38 2.19 4.83
C PRO A 201 24.75 2.36 6.31
N ALA A 202 24.12 3.30 7.03
CA ALA A 202 24.52 3.64 8.40
C ALA A 202 24.05 2.62 9.44
N ASN A 203 22.84 2.09 9.27
CA ASN A 203 22.16 1.28 10.28
C ASN A 203 21.71 -0.10 9.76
N LYS A 204 21.92 -0.40 8.46
CA LYS A 204 21.49 -1.62 7.77
C LYS A 204 19.97 -1.86 7.82
N MET A 205 19.19 -0.82 8.08
CA MET A 205 17.73 -0.83 7.94
C MET A 205 17.35 -0.59 6.48
N PHE A 206 16.08 -0.76 6.13
CA PHE A 206 15.59 -0.67 4.77
C PHE A 206 14.56 0.44 4.62
N ASN A 207 14.65 1.15 3.50
CA ASN A 207 13.63 2.07 3.01
C ASN A 207 12.86 1.37 1.90
N SER A 208 11.53 1.36 2.00
CA SER A 208 10.64 0.67 1.06
C SER A 208 9.78 1.69 0.32
N SER A 209 9.80 1.65 -1.01
CA SER A 209 9.01 2.56 -1.83
C SER A 209 8.43 1.87 -3.06
N SER A 210 7.18 2.20 -3.38
CA SER A 210 6.46 1.66 -4.54
C SER A 210 5.61 2.75 -5.19
N THR A 211 5.72 2.86 -6.51
CA THR A 211 4.94 3.76 -7.35
C THR A 211 3.97 2.94 -8.19
N ALA A 212 2.69 3.29 -8.10
CA ALA A 212 1.62 2.73 -8.92
C ALA A 212 1.03 3.80 -9.84
N GLN A 213 0.66 3.38 -11.05
CA GLN A 213 -0.10 4.17 -12.00
C GLN A 213 -1.57 3.78 -11.92
N PHE A 214 -2.44 4.78 -11.83
CA PHE A 214 -3.89 4.66 -11.81
C PHE A 214 -4.47 5.29 -13.08
N ASN A 215 -5.38 4.55 -13.73
CA ASN A 215 -6.15 5.03 -14.86
C ASN A 215 -7.47 5.62 -14.35
N CYS A 216 -7.62 6.93 -14.55
CA CYS A 216 -8.72 7.73 -14.04
C CYS A 216 -9.89 7.89 -15.01
N SER A 217 -9.87 7.17 -16.13
CA SER A 217 -10.96 7.20 -17.13
C SER A 217 -12.31 6.75 -16.55
N ASN A 218 -12.29 5.96 -15.48
CA ASN A 218 -13.48 5.35 -14.86
C ASN A 218 -13.97 6.11 -13.62
N GLY A 219 -13.42 7.29 -13.33
CA GLY A 219 -13.81 8.13 -12.20
C GLY A 219 -12.96 7.94 -10.94
N GLU A 220 -13.44 8.54 -9.85
CA GLU A 220 -12.73 8.64 -8.57
C GLU A 220 -12.58 7.29 -7.85
N LEU A 221 -11.37 6.98 -7.38
CA LEU A 221 -11.08 5.83 -6.53
C LEU A 221 -10.85 6.29 -5.09
N LYS A 222 -11.61 5.72 -4.14
CA LYS A 222 -11.60 6.09 -2.72
C LYS A 222 -11.11 4.95 -1.84
N PHE A 223 -10.70 5.30 -0.62
CA PHE A 223 -10.31 4.34 0.42
C PHE A 223 -9.13 3.46 0.01
N LEU A 224 -8.21 4.02 -0.77
CA LEU A 224 -6.95 3.37 -1.10
C LEU A 224 -6.00 3.52 0.06
N SER A 225 -5.15 2.53 0.27
CA SER A 225 -4.04 2.63 1.20
C SER A 225 -2.83 1.89 0.67
N CYS A 226 -1.68 2.11 1.30
CA CYS A 226 -0.51 1.29 1.08
C CYS A 226 0.09 0.84 2.41
N SER A 227 0.74 -0.30 2.39
CA SER A 227 1.28 -0.94 3.59
C SER A 227 2.65 -1.54 3.36
N VAL A 228 3.46 -1.52 4.41
CA VAL A 228 4.73 -2.24 4.48
C VAL A 228 4.71 -3.08 5.75
N GLY A 229 4.64 -4.41 5.56
CA GLY A 229 4.35 -5.32 6.67
C GLY A 229 2.97 -5.04 7.26
N GLU A 230 2.93 -4.69 8.54
CA GLU A 230 1.71 -4.39 9.29
C GLU A 230 1.43 -2.88 9.42
N ILE A 231 2.33 -2.02 8.93
CA ILE A 231 2.17 -0.57 9.02
C ILE A 231 1.45 -0.06 7.77
N ILE A 232 0.33 0.64 7.98
CA ILE A 232 -0.58 1.11 6.93
C ILE A 232 -0.54 2.64 6.85
N SER A 233 -0.62 3.19 5.63
CA SER A 233 -0.74 4.61 5.36
C SER A 233 -2.09 5.18 5.83
N ASP A 234 -2.21 6.51 5.82
CA ASP A 234 -3.55 7.11 5.80
C ASP A 234 -4.28 6.71 4.52
N THR A 235 -5.62 6.68 4.59
CA THR A 235 -6.44 6.42 3.42
C THR A 235 -6.39 7.63 2.47
N PHE A 236 -6.32 7.36 1.17
CA PHE A 236 -6.26 8.39 0.14
C PHE A 236 -7.24 8.10 -1.00
N SER A 237 -7.56 9.16 -1.76
CA SER A 237 -8.29 9.06 -3.01
C SER A 237 -7.43 9.52 -4.19
N VAL A 238 -7.76 9.00 -5.37
CA VAL A 238 -7.10 9.30 -6.64
C VAL A 238 -8.18 9.52 -7.69
N CYS A 239 -7.84 10.20 -8.78
CA CYS A 239 -8.79 10.50 -9.86
C CYS A 239 -9.90 11.44 -9.41
N ASN A 240 -9.59 12.35 -8.48
CA ASN A 240 -10.46 13.48 -8.21
C ASN A 240 -10.57 14.24 -9.52
N HIS A 241 -11.75 14.24 -10.14
CA HIS A 241 -11.98 15.08 -11.30
C HIS A 241 -11.65 16.50 -10.86
N VAL A 242 -10.52 17.03 -11.32
CA VAL A 242 -10.38 18.46 -11.48
C VAL A 242 -11.55 18.75 -12.40
N HIS A 243 -12.61 19.32 -11.82
CA HIS A 243 -13.66 19.95 -12.59
C HIS A 243 -12.91 21.03 -13.33
N ASN A 244 -12.35 20.68 -14.49
CA ASN A 244 -12.08 21.61 -15.55
C ASN A 244 -13.46 22.17 -15.80
N THR A 245 -13.76 23.27 -15.13
CA THR A 245 -14.81 24.18 -15.52
C THR A 245 -14.36 24.68 -16.88
N VAL A 246 -14.55 23.84 -17.91
CA VAL A 246 -15.07 24.35 -19.16
C VAL A 246 -16.37 25.00 -18.70
N THR A 247 -16.26 26.28 -18.33
CA THR A 247 -17.38 27.09 -17.93
C THR A 247 -18.35 26.95 -19.09
N PRO A 248 -19.48 26.24 -18.93
CA PRO A 248 -20.49 26.30 -19.96
C PRO A 248 -20.82 27.79 -20.05
N TYR A 249 -20.65 28.36 -21.24
CA TYR A 249 -20.74 29.80 -21.50
C TYR A 249 -21.71 30.46 -20.54
N SER A 250 -21.22 31.44 -19.79
CA SER A 250 -22.02 32.18 -18.81
C SER A 250 -23.37 32.53 -19.44
N PRO A 251 -24.51 32.34 -18.73
CA PRO A 251 -25.83 32.61 -19.30
C PRO A 251 -25.93 34.03 -19.89
N TYR A 252 -25.11 34.97 -19.41
CA TYR A 252 -24.98 36.32 -19.98
C TYR A 252 -24.44 36.35 -21.41
N VAL A 253 -23.53 35.45 -21.79
CA VAL A 253 -22.99 35.37 -23.16
C VAL A 253 -24.05 34.85 -24.12
N ILE A 254 -24.81 33.83 -23.73
CA ILE A 254 -25.93 33.30 -24.52
C ILE A 254 -27.01 34.37 -24.70
N VAL A 255 -27.38 35.06 -23.61
CA VAL A 255 -28.34 36.18 -23.67
C VAL A 255 -27.84 37.31 -24.57
N ALA A 256 -26.56 37.69 -24.47
CA ALA A 256 -25.98 38.75 -25.30
C ALA A 256 -26.05 38.42 -26.80
N VAL A 257 -25.73 37.18 -27.19
CA VAL A 257 -25.81 36.73 -28.60
C VAL A 257 -27.25 36.76 -29.10
N VAL A 258 -28.21 36.27 -28.31
CA VAL A 258 -29.64 36.28 -28.68
C VAL A 258 -30.15 37.72 -28.83
N VAL A 259 -29.81 38.61 -27.92
CA VAL A 259 -30.20 40.03 -28.00
C VAL A 259 -29.60 40.68 -29.24
N CYS A 260 -28.32 40.43 -29.56
CA CYS A 260 -27.69 40.98 -30.75
C CYS A 260 -28.38 40.50 -32.04
N LEU A 261 -28.75 39.22 -32.13
CA LEU A 261 -29.48 38.68 -33.28
C LEU A 261 -30.87 39.31 -33.42
N MET A 262 -31.60 39.48 -32.32
CA MET A 262 -32.92 40.11 -32.32
C MET A 262 -32.85 41.56 -32.78
N VAL A 263 -31.87 42.34 -32.29
CA VAL A 263 -31.65 43.73 -32.73
C VAL A 263 -31.30 43.77 -34.22
N GLY A 264 -30.44 42.87 -34.70
CA GLY A 264 -30.12 42.75 -36.12
C GLY A 264 -31.35 42.52 -37.00
N VAL A 265 -32.23 41.59 -36.61
CA VAL A 265 -33.48 41.30 -37.32
C VAL A 265 -34.41 42.53 -37.33
N LEU A 266 -34.54 43.23 -36.20
CA LEU A 266 -35.37 44.44 -36.11
C LEU A 266 -34.85 45.57 -37.01
N ILE A 267 -33.54 45.75 -37.10
CA ILE A 267 -32.93 46.74 -38.00
C ILE A 267 -33.21 46.38 -39.47
N VAL A 268 -33.01 45.12 -39.85
CA VAL A 268 -33.29 44.65 -41.21
C VAL A 268 -34.75 44.83 -41.56
N MET A 269 -35.67 44.46 -40.66
CA MET A 269 -37.10 44.67 -40.82
C MET A 269 -37.46 46.17 -40.94
N GLY A 270 -36.86 47.03 -40.12
CA GLY A 270 -37.05 48.48 -40.18
C GLY A 270 -36.57 49.09 -41.50
N VAL A 271 -35.41 48.67 -42.00
CA VAL A 271 -34.89 49.09 -43.31
C VAL A 271 -35.79 48.58 -44.45
N TRP A 272 -36.25 47.33 -44.37
CA TRP A 272 -37.13 46.74 -45.37
C TRP A 272 -38.50 47.43 -45.43
N LEU A 273 -39.08 47.75 -44.26
CA LEU A 273 -40.31 48.53 -44.14
C LEU A 273 -40.12 49.96 -44.66
N ARG A 274 -39.01 50.64 -44.34
CA ARG A 274 -38.68 51.96 -44.89
C ARG A 274 -38.53 51.92 -46.42
N HIS A 275 -37.90 50.88 -46.97
CA HIS A 275 -37.80 50.69 -48.42
C HIS A 275 -39.18 50.50 -49.06
N LYS A 276 -40.08 49.70 -48.46
CA LYS A 276 -41.46 49.56 -48.95
C LYS A 276 -42.27 50.85 -48.84
N TYR A 277 -42.13 51.61 -47.76
CA TYR A 277 -42.80 52.90 -47.60
C TYR A 277 -42.30 53.95 -48.60
N LYS A 278 -40.98 54.02 -48.83
CA LYS A 278 -40.39 54.93 -49.83
C LYS A 278 -40.84 54.57 -51.25
N LYS A 279 -40.89 53.27 -51.60
CA LYS A 279 -41.38 52.79 -52.91
C LYS A 279 -42.87 53.09 -53.14
N ARG A 280 -43.69 53.16 -52.08
CA ARG A 280 -45.10 53.60 -52.15
C ARG A 280 -45.26 55.10 -52.41
N GLN A 281 -44.33 55.94 -51.96
CA GLN A 281 -44.38 57.38 -52.25
C GLN A 281 -43.83 57.74 -53.63
N THR A 282 -42.90 56.96 -54.19
CA THR A 282 -42.40 57.17 -55.57
C THR A 282 -43.35 56.64 -56.66
N GLY A 283 -44.38 55.88 -56.29
CA GLY A 283 -45.46 55.44 -57.21
C GLY A 283 -46.73 56.31 -57.16
N ALA A 284 -46.72 57.43 -56.43
CA ALA A 284 -47.89 58.29 -56.21
C ALA A 284 -47.72 59.72 -56.78
N VAL A 285 -46.75 59.95 -57.68
CA VAL A 285 -46.44 61.28 -58.27
C VAL A 285 -46.65 61.31 -59.80
N GLU A 286 -47.31 60.31 -60.39
CA GLU A 286 -47.68 60.35 -61.81
C GLU A 286 -49.15 59.98 -61.97
N GLY A 287 -50.03 60.99 -61.90
CA GLY A 287 -51.47 60.81 -62.07
C GLY A 287 -52.35 61.86 -61.39
N ARG A 288 -52.14 63.15 -61.66
CA ARG A 288 -53.18 64.16 -61.40
C ARG A 288 -53.09 65.29 -62.43
N VAL A 289 -53.82 65.12 -63.54
CA VAL A 289 -54.21 66.20 -64.45
C VAL A 289 -55.73 66.17 -64.59
N ASN A 290 -56.34 67.18 -63.95
CA ASN A 290 -57.50 67.99 -64.33
C ASN A 290 -58.83 67.33 -64.74
N THR A 291 -59.85 67.55 -63.91
CA THR A 291 -61.20 67.94 -64.40
C THR A 291 -61.80 68.95 -63.42
N CYS A 292 -62.14 70.12 -63.97
CA CYS A 292 -62.78 71.31 -63.38
C CYS A 292 -64.29 71.05 -63.11
N THR A 293 -64.84 71.45 -61.95
CA THR A 293 -65.55 72.72 -61.62
C THR A 293 -67.05 72.72 -61.95
N GLU A 294 -67.89 72.79 -60.91
CA GLU A 294 -69.21 73.48 -60.72
C GLU A 294 -69.79 72.91 -59.40
N GLU A 295 -70.15 73.66 -58.36
CA GLU A 295 -71.19 74.71 -58.23
C GLU A 295 -70.71 75.91 -57.39
N VAL A 296 -70.86 77.14 -57.88
CA VAL A 296 -71.94 78.11 -57.60
C VAL A 296 -71.96 78.69 -56.17
N THR A 297 -71.28 79.83 -56.04
CA THR A 297 -71.88 81.11 -55.64
C THR A 297 -72.84 81.11 -54.43
N PHE A 298 -72.37 81.54 -53.26
CA PHE A 298 -73.09 82.54 -52.47
C PHE A 298 -72.15 83.27 -51.50
N LEU A 299 -72.23 84.60 -51.53
CA LEU A 299 -71.74 85.60 -50.56
C LEU A 299 -70.24 85.89 -50.51
N ASN A 300 -69.80 86.58 -51.56
CA ASN A 300 -68.92 87.74 -51.42
C ASN A 300 -69.80 88.99 -51.13
N GLU A 301 -69.22 89.94 -50.40
CA GLU A 301 -69.74 91.19 -49.82
C GLU A 301 -70.05 91.04 -48.31
N LEU A 302 -69.33 91.67 -47.38
CA LEU A 302 -68.70 92.97 -47.44
C LEU A 302 -67.33 92.99 -46.75
N THR A 303 -66.37 93.54 -47.48
CA THR A 303 -65.25 94.29 -46.92
C THR A 303 -65.71 95.38 -45.95
N ARG A 304 -64.83 95.65 -44.98
CA ARG A 304 -64.42 96.99 -44.51
C ARG A 304 -65.16 97.55 -43.28
N LYS A 305 -64.33 98.10 -42.38
CA LYS A 305 -64.59 99.02 -41.26
C LYS A 305 -65.10 98.36 -39.98
N GLU A 306 -64.70 98.75 -38.78
CA GLU A 306 -63.68 99.64 -38.21
C GLU A 306 -63.85 99.41 -36.69
N THR A 307 -62.79 99.66 -35.91
CA THR A 307 -62.86 100.17 -34.52
C THR A 307 -64.24 100.31 -33.85
N SER A 308 -64.51 99.48 -32.85
CA SER A 308 -64.62 99.83 -31.41
C SER A 308 -65.23 98.69 -30.61
#